data_AF-A0A3G8WGT5-F1
#
_entry.id   AF-A0A3G8WGT5-F1
#
_cell.length_a   1.000
_cell.length_b   1.000
_cell.length_c   1.000
_cell.angle_alpha   90.00
_cell.angle_beta   90.00
_cell.angle_gamma   90.00
#
_symmetry.space_group_name_H-M   'P 1'
#
loop_
_entity.id
_entity.type
_entity.pdbx_description
1 polymer ?
#
loop_
_entity_poly.entity_id
_entity_poly.type
_entity_poly.pdbx_seq_one_letter_code
_entity_poly.pdbx_strand_id
1 'polypeptide(L)'
;MNFRTASMDTYTKVMTIVFIIFFSVVIFALVQSDQKFVFWPVSIMVAAIVTAYLMIPKIDLEQGSLKIKNTFVDFQIPVKSIKNVELITKTGFNLRTFGIGGLFGYFGYFNGNDVWYVTNVRKKVKIQTERKTYLISPEEPQKLINEIEKLKNNI
;
A
#
# COMPACT_ATOMS: atom_id res chain seq x y z
N MET A 1 -9.12 17.47 -1.71
CA MET A 1 -10.13 16.45 -1.40
C MET A 1 -9.43 15.23 -0.83
N ASN A 2 -9.72 14.86 0.41
CA ASN A 2 -9.14 13.68 1.04
C ASN A 2 -9.93 12.42 0.64
N PHE A 3 -9.21 11.37 0.26
CA PHE A 3 -9.78 10.05 0.01
C PHE A 3 -9.28 9.10 1.08
N ARG A 4 -10.24 8.53 1.83
CA ARG A 4 -9.91 7.47 2.78
C ARG A 4 -9.30 6.29 2.04
N THR A 5 -8.20 5.77 2.55
CA THR A 5 -7.61 4.52 2.06
C THR A 5 -8.57 3.36 2.32
N ALA A 6 -8.69 2.45 1.36
CA ALA A 6 -9.61 1.33 1.42
C ALA A 6 -9.35 0.45 2.64
N SER A 7 -10.42 -0.04 3.26
CA SER A 7 -10.33 -1.15 4.20
C SER A 7 -9.71 -2.40 3.55
N MET A 8 -8.89 -3.14 4.32
CA MET A 8 -8.24 -4.37 3.84
C MET A 8 -9.27 -5.35 3.27
N ASP A 9 -8.96 -5.93 2.11
CA ASP A 9 -9.74 -7.05 1.59
C ASP A 9 -9.60 -8.28 2.51
N THR A 10 -10.53 -9.23 2.37
CA THR A 10 -10.58 -10.43 3.22
C THR A 10 -9.27 -11.20 3.22
N TYR A 11 -8.61 -11.34 2.07
CA TYR A 11 -7.36 -12.09 1.99
C TYR A 11 -6.24 -11.35 2.73
N THR A 12 -6.05 -10.07 2.48
CA THR A 12 -5.06 -9.23 3.18
C THR A 12 -5.31 -9.21 4.69
N LYS A 13 -6.58 -9.12 5.11
CA LYS A 13 -6.98 -9.13 6.52
C LYS A 13 -6.65 -10.47 7.19
N VAL A 14 -7.00 -11.59 6.54
CA VAL A 14 -6.68 -12.93 7.06
C VAL A 14 -5.17 -13.13 7.15
N MET A 15 -4.42 -12.79 6.11
CA MET A 15 -2.96 -12.88 6.11
C MET A 15 -2.34 -12.04 7.22
N THR A 16 -2.82 -10.81 7.41
CA THR A 16 -2.38 -9.91 8.49
C THR A 16 -2.62 -10.53 9.87
N ILE A 17 -3.83 -11.08 10.11
CA ILE A 17 -4.17 -11.70 11.40
C ILE A 17 -3.31 -12.94 11.65
N VAL A 18 -3.20 -13.84 10.67
CA VAL A 18 -2.38 -15.06 10.77
C VAL A 18 -0.92 -14.70 11.05
N PHE A 19 -0.39 -13.70 10.34
CA PHE A 19 0.97 -13.23 10.54
C PHE A 19 1.15 -12.65 11.95
N ILE A 20 0.25 -11.77 12.42
CA ILE A 20 0.35 -11.20 13.77
C ILE A 20 0.28 -12.30 14.85
N ILE A 21 -0.63 -13.27 14.72
CA ILE A 21 -0.75 -14.38 15.68
C ILE A 21 0.50 -15.25 15.66
N PHE A 22 0.94 -15.68 14.47
CA PHE A 22 2.14 -16.51 14.32
C PHE A 22 3.37 -15.82 14.93
N PHE A 23 3.60 -14.55 14.60
CA PHE A 23 4.72 -13.79 15.14
C PHE A 23 4.60 -13.57 16.65
N SER A 24 3.39 -13.38 17.18
CA SER A 24 3.16 -13.27 18.63
C SER A 24 3.52 -14.57 19.36
N VAL A 25 3.13 -15.73 18.81
CA VAL A 25 3.50 -17.05 19.37
C VAL A 25 5.00 -17.28 19.29
N VAL A 26 5.64 -16.95 18.17
CA VAL A 26 7.09 -17.08 18.01
C VAL A 26 7.83 -16.17 18.99
N ILE A 27 7.41 -14.91 19.13
CA ILE A 27 8.01 -13.99 20.11
C ILE A 27 7.85 -14.55 21.52
N PHE A 28 6.66 -15.03 21.89
CA PHE A 28 6.42 -15.61 23.20
C PHE A 28 7.33 -16.82 23.46
N ALA A 29 7.39 -17.77 22.53
CA ALA A 29 8.23 -18.96 22.66
C ALA A 29 9.73 -18.61 22.75
N LEU A 30 10.19 -17.64 21.96
CA LEU A 30 11.58 -17.18 22.01
C LEU A 30 11.88 -16.51 23.35
N VAL A 31 11.00 -15.66 23.87
CA VAL A 31 11.20 -14.98 25.17
C VAL A 31 11.24 -15.97 26.33
N GLN A 32 10.53 -17.11 26.22
CA GLN A 32 10.58 -18.19 27.21
C GLN A 32 11.79 -19.12 27.06
N SER A 33 12.48 -19.09 25.92
CA SER A 33 13.73 -19.82 25.74
C SER A 33 14.83 -19.01 26.42
N ASP A 34 15.58 -19.58 27.38
CA ASP A 34 16.70 -18.95 28.11
C ASP A 34 17.91 -18.54 27.22
N GLN A 35 17.67 -18.33 25.93
CA GLN A 35 18.61 -17.95 24.89
C GLN A 35 18.97 -16.47 24.99
N LYS A 36 20.25 -16.17 25.18
CA LYS A 36 20.77 -14.81 25.40
C LYS A 36 20.67 -13.86 24.18
N PHE A 37 20.19 -14.34 23.04
CA PHE A 37 20.13 -13.58 21.77
C PHE A 37 18.73 -13.40 21.18
N VAL A 38 17.68 -13.68 21.96
CA VAL A 38 16.28 -13.53 21.53
C VAL A 38 15.91 -12.08 21.17
N PHE A 39 16.57 -11.10 21.79
CA PHE A 39 16.26 -9.69 21.60
C PHE A 39 16.40 -9.23 20.14
N TRP A 40 17.43 -9.69 19.42
CA TRP A 40 17.68 -9.28 18.03
C TRP A 40 16.57 -9.71 17.06
N PRO A 41 16.21 -11.01 16.95
CA PRO A 41 15.13 -11.42 16.06
C PRO A 41 13.78 -10.80 16.46
N VAL A 42 13.47 -10.72 17.76
CA VAL A 42 12.24 -10.07 18.23
C VAL A 42 12.19 -8.60 17.82
N SER A 43 13.29 -7.86 17.97
CA SER A 43 13.38 -6.45 17.57
C SER A 43 13.19 -6.28 16.06
N ILE A 44 13.81 -7.13 15.25
CA ILE A 44 13.65 -7.10 13.79
C ILE A 44 12.20 -7.41 13.39
N MET A 45 11.56 -8.39 14.04
CA MET A 45 10.17 -8.75 13.81
C MET A 45 9.22 -7.60 14.15
N VAL A 46 9.38 -6.99 15.32
CA VAL A 46 8.57 -5.83 15.74
C VAL A 46 8.80 -4.66 14.78
N ALA A 47 10.04 -4.36 14.43
CA ALA A 47 10.37 -3.30 13.48
C ALA A 47 9.72 -3.55 12.12
N ALA A 48 9.68 -4.78 11.62
CA ALA A 48 9.02 -5.13 10.37
C ALA A 48 7.50 -4.89 10.43
N ILE A 49 6.84 -5.28 11.52
CA ILE A 49 5.38 -5.07 11.71
C ILE A 49 5.06 -3.58 11.80
N VAL A 50 5.82 -2.83 12.61
CA VAL A 50 5.65 -1.38 12.76
C VAL A 50 5.89 -0.67 11.43
N THR A 51 6.95 -1.02 10.71
CA THR A 51 7.24 -0.46 9.38
C THR A 51 6.09 -0.72 8.41
N ALA A 52 5.56 -1.95 8.38
CA ALA A 52 4.41 -2.28 7.53
C ALA A 52 3.18 -1.42 7.83
N TYR A 53 2.88 -1.21 9.12
CA TYR A 53 1.76 -0.36 9.53
C TYR A 53 1.99 1.11 9.13
N LEU A 54 3.20 1.64 9.33
CA LEU A 54 3.57 3.02 9.01
C LEU A 54 3.60 3.33 7.51
N MET A 55 3.57 2.29 6.65
CA MET A 55 3.49 2.41 5.19
C MET A 55 2.06 2.55 4.65
N ILE A 56 1.02 2.40 5.48
CA ILE A 56 -0.37 2.61 5.06
C ILE A 56 -0.51 4.04 4.52
N PRO A 57 -0.93 4.23 3.25
CA PRO A 57 -0.98 5.54 2.62
C PRO A 57 -2.17 6.37 3.10
N LYS A 58 -2.04 7.68 2.98
CA LYS A 58 -3.10 8.68 2.89
C LYS A 58 -3.13 9.21 1.46
N ILE A 59 -4.33 9.37 0.92
CA ILE A 59 -4.56 9.74 -0.48
C ILE A 59 -5.30 11.07 -0.49
N ASP A 60 -4.70 12.08 -1.12
CA ASP A 60 -5.28 13.42 -1.23
C ASP A 60 -5.22 13.89 -2.68
N LEU A 61 -6.30 14.45 -3.18
CA LEU A 61 -6.35 15.10 -4.50
C LEU A 61 -6.50 16.60 -4.29
N GLU A 62 -5.44 17.37 -4.50
CA GLU A 62 -5.39 18.80 -4.19
C GLU A 62 -4.65 19.57 -5.30
N GLN A 63 -5.15 20.77 -5.66
CA GLN A 63 -4.48 21.70 -6.59
C GLN A 63 -4.07 21.04 -7.94
N GLY A 64 -4.91 20.14 -8.47
CA GLY A 64 -4.61 19.45 -9.73
C GLY A 64 -3.50 18.39 -9.62
N SER A 65 -3.17 17.93 -8.40
CA SER A 65 -2.20 16.87 -8.15
C SER A 65 -2.75 15.82 -7.20
N LEU A 66 -2.44 14.56 -7.47
CA LEU A 66 -2.72 13.43 -6.59
C LEU A 66 -1.52 13.21 -5.66
N LYS A 67 -1.71 13.46 -4.37
CA LYS A 67 -0.71 13.31 -3.32
C LYS A 67 -0.90 11.97 -2.59
N ILE A 68 0.20 11.24 -2.46
CA ILE A 68 0.29 9.99 -1.72
C ILE A 68 1.32 10.16 -0.63
N LYS A 69 0.88 9.96 0.62
CA LYS A 69 1.70 10.21 1.80
C LYS A 69 1.59 9.08 2.82
N ASN A 70 2.71 8.67 3.40
CA ASN A 70 2.76 7.91 4.64
C ASN A 70 3.93 8.43 5.49
N THR A 71 4.43 7.62 6.44
CA THR A 71 5.54 8.03 7.31
C THR A 71 6.88 8.16 6.56
N PHE A 72 7.07 7.38 5.50
CA PHE A 72 8.35 7.27 4.77
C PHE A 72 8.34 7.97 3.42
N VAL A 73 7.17 8.17 2.82
CA VAL A 73 7.03 8.81 1.50
C VAL A 73 6.02 9.95 1.53
N ASP A 74 6.34 11.01 0.78
CA ASP A 74 5.46 12.13 0.50
C ASP A 74 5.73 12.55 -0.96
N PHE A 75 4.88 12.10 -1.89
CA PHE A 75 5.04 12.43 -3.31
C PHE A 75 3.71 12.80 -3.95
N GLN A 76 3.81 13.53 -5.04
CA GLN A 76 2.67 14.05 -5.78
C GLN A 76 2.77 13.70 -7.26
N ILE A 77 1.63 13.33 -7.85
CA ILE A 77 1.46 13.01 -9.25
C ILE A 77 0.59 14.12 -9.85
N PRO A 78 1.15 15.04 -10.65
CA PRO A 78 0.35 16.05 -11.33
C PRO A 78 -0.68 15.37 -12.24
N VAL A 79 -1.95 15.80 -12.19
CA VAL A 79 -3.02 15.22 -13.03
C VAL A 79 -2.67 15.33 -14.52
N LYS A 80 -1.99 16.40 -14.92
CA LYS A 80 -1.49 16.59 -16.30
C LYS A 80 -0.57 15.46 -16.79
N SER A 81 0.15 14.81 -15.86
CA SER A 81 1.09 13.72 -16.19
C SER A 81 0.42 12.34 -16.28
N ILE A 82 -0.87 12.25 -15.93
CA ILE A 82 -1.63 10.99 -15.94
C ILE A 82 -2.11 10.70 -17.36
N LYS A 83 -1.50 9.68 -17.97
CA LYS A 83 -1.89 9.18 -19.29
C LYS A 83 -3.22 8.44 -19.22
N ASN A 84 -3.30 7.48 -18.29
CA ASN A 84 -4.43 6.60 -18.11
C ASN A 84 -4.69 6.40 -16.62
N VAL A 85 -5.97 6.33 -16.25
CA VAL A 85 -6.45 6.04 -14.91
C VAL A 85 -7.56 5.01 -15.01
N GLU A 86 -7.43 3.87 -14.35
CA GLU A 86 -8.38 2.77 -14.50
C GLU A 86 -8.58 2.01 -13.19
N LEU A 87 -9.80 1.53 -12.96
CA LEU A 87 -10.12 0.62 -11.86
C LEU A 87 -9.72 -0.80 -12.27
N ILE A 88 -8.84 -1.42 -11.48
CA ILE A 88 -8.42 -2.81 -11.66
C ILE A 88 -8.90 -3.66 -10.49
N THR A 89 -9.84 -4.55 -10.78
CA THR A 89 -10.39 -5.49 -9.79
C THR A 89 -9.72 -6.87 -9.82
N LYS A 90 -9.17 -7.27 -10.97
CA LYS A 90 -8.47 -8.55 -11.15
C LYS A 90 -7.01 -8.42 -10.74
N THR A 91 -6.51 -9.38 -9.99
CA THR A 91 -5.08 -9.47 -9.66
C THR A 91 -4.47 -10.53 -10.56
N GLY A 92 -3.69 -10.08 -11.54
CA GLY A 92 -2.85 -10.96 -12.36
C GLY A 92 -1.60 -11.42 -11.60
N PHE A 93 -0.68 -12.07 -12.31
CA PHE A 93 0.65 -12.37 -11.77
C PHE A 93 1.40 -11.06 -11.48
N ASN A 94 1.88 -10.88 -10.25
CA ASN A 94 2.63 -9.70 -9.84
C ASN A 94 3.87 -10.12 -9.08
N LEU A 95 5.05 -9.74 -9.59
CA LEU A 95 6.32 -10.04 -8.94
C LEU A 95 6.67 -8.90 -7.98
N ARG A 96 6.71 -9.20 -6.68
CA ARG A 96 7.17 -8.23 -5.66
C ARG A 96 8.68 -8.06 -5.79
N THR A 97 9.10 -6.94 -6.37
CA THR A 97 10.53 -6.63 -6.56
C THR A 97 11.16 -6.15 -5.26
N PHE A 98 10.48 -5.26 -4.52
CA PHE A 98 10.94 -4.81 -3.21
C PHE A 98 9.77 -4.24 -2.40
N GLY A 99 9.57 -4.70 -1.17
CA GLY A 99 8.59 -4.13 -0.26
C GLY A 99 7.77 -5.16 0.52
N ILE A 100 6.58 -4.76 0.92
CA ILE A 100 5.70 -5.48 1.84
C ILE A 100 4.49 -6.02 1.07
N GLY A 101 4.06 -7.22 1.40
CA GLY A 101 2.86 -7.83 0.80
C GLY A 101 2.21 -8.81 1.76
N GLY A 102 0.91 -8.65 1.98
CA GLY A 102 0.09 -9.51 2.84
C GLY A 102 -0.01 -9.06 4.30
N LEU A 103 0.78 -8.07 4.73
CA LEU A 103 0.72 -7.47 6.07
C LEU A 103 0.26 -6.01 5.96
N PHE A 104 -0.96 -5.72 6.41
CA PHE A 104 -1.71 -4.46 6.23
C PHE A 104 -2.00 -4.03 4.79
N GLY A 105 -1.28 -4.59 3.81
CA GLY A 105 -1.44 -4.30 2.39
C GLY A 105 -0.24 -4.76 1.57
N TYR A 106 -0.06 -4.07 0.45
CA TYR A 106 0.97 -4.27 -0.56
C TYR A 106 1.62 -2.90 -0.83
N PHE A 107 2.85 -2.75 -0.37
CA PHE A 107 3.56 -1.48 -0.35
C PHE A 107 4.96 -1.64 -0.94
N GLY A 108 5.32 -0.80 -1.91
CA GLY A 108 6.65 -0.82 -2.53
C GLY A 108 6.62 -1.09 -4.04
N TYR A 109 7.66 -1.73 -4.55
CA TYR A 109 7.90 -1.96 -5.96
C TYR A 109 7.48 -3.36 -6.40
N PHE A 110 6.67 -3.40 -7.46
CA PHE A 110 6.19 -4.62 -8.10
C PHE A 110 6.49 -4.53 -9.61
N ASN A 111 6.63 -5.69 -10.26
CA ASN A 111 6.88 -5.81 -11.69
C ASN A 111 7.99 -4.88 -12.20
N GLY A 112 9.07 -4.74 -11.43
CA GLY A 112 10.13 -3.75 -11.67
C GLY A 112 9.80 -2.40 -11.05
N ASN A 113 9.13 -1.52 -11.80
CA ASN A 113 8.99 -0.10 -11.45
C ASN A 113 7.56 0.33 -11.10
N ASP A 114 6.61 -0.62 -10.95
CA ASP A 114 5.26 -0.28 -10.49
C ASP A 114 5.30 0.01 -9.00
N VAL A 115 4.78 1.18 -8.60
CA VAL A 115 4.76 1.61 -7.20
C VAL A 115 3.39 1.37 -6.59
N TRP A 116 3.32 0.47 -5.62
CA TRP A 116 2.08 0.05 -4.99
C TRP A 116 1.96 0.67 -3.61
N TYR A 117 0.78 1.23 -3.35
CA TYR A 117 0.29 1.62 -2.04
C TYR A 117 -1.15 1.15 -1.89
N VAL A 118 -1.31 -0.17 -1.80
CA VAL A 118 -2.60 -0.85 -1.91
C VAL A 118 -2.91 -1.62 -0.64
N THR A 119 -4.00 -1.29 0.03
CA THR A 119 -4.55 -2.05 1.16
C THR A 119 -5.63 -3.04 0.73
N ASN A 120 -6.26 -2.81 -0.42
CA ASN A 120 -7.33 -3.65 -0.95
C ASN A 120 -7.16 -3.90 -2.45
N VAL A 121 -6.83 -5.15 -2.81
CA VAL A 121 -6.54 -5.49 -4.20
C VAL A 121 -7.76 -5.45 -5.13
N ARG A 122 -8.98 -5.41 -4.59
CA ARG A 122 -10.23 -5.32 -5.38
C ARG A 122 -10.66 -3.88 -5.64
N LYS A 123 -10.08 -2.92 -4.92
CA LYS A 123 -10.35 -1.48 -5.04
C LYS A 123 -9.16 -0.71 -5.64
N LYS A 124 -8.27 -1.38 -6.38
CA LYS A 124 -7.06 -0.76 -6.93
C LYS A 124 -7.39 0.17 -8.09
N VAL A 125 -6.95 1.40 -8.00
CA VAL A 125 -6.86 2.34 -9.12
C VAL A 125 -5.43 2.33 -9.61
N LYS A 126 -5.26 2.03 -10.90
CA LYS A 126 -3.96 2.10 -11.59
C LYS A 126 -3.85 3.45 -12.28
N ILE A 127 -2.71 4.09 -12.10
CA ILE A 127 -2.41 5.43 -12.58
C ILE A 127 -1.13 5.34 -13.38
N GLN A 128 -1.24 5.46 -14.70
CA GLN A 128 -0.11 5.39 -15.60
C GLN A 128 0.40 6.79 -15.92
N THR A 129 1.69 7.00 -15.69
CA THR A 129 2.40 8.23 -16.09
C THR A 129 3.43 7.90 -17.18
N GLU A 130 4.16 8.91 -17.65
CA GLU A 130 5.31 8.70 -18.56
C GLU A 130 6.38 7.76 -18.00
N ARG A 131 6.65 7.83 -16.69
CA ARG A 131 7.83 7.19 -16.07
C ARG A 131 7.51 5.97 -15.24
N LYS A 132 6.36 5.98 -14.58
CA LYS A 132 5.97 4.98 -13.58
C LYS A 132 4.48 4.68 -13.64
N THR A 133 4.13 3.48 -13.23
CA THR A 133 2.76 3.11 -12.91
C THR A 133 2.60 3.12 -11.41
N TYR A 134 1.55 3.78 -10.92
CA TYR A 134 1.19 3.78 -9.50
C TYR A 134 -0.10 2.99 -9.31
N LEU A 135 -0.16 2.18 -8.26
CA LEU A 135 -1.38 1.51 -7.85
C LEU A 135 -1.71 1.93 -6.43
N ILE A 136 -2.94 2.42 -6.24
CA ILE A 136 -3.46 2.86 -4.95
C ILE A 136 -4.86 2.29 -4.74
N SER A 137 -5.33 2.18 -3.50
CA SER A 137 -6.69 1.71 -3.24
C SER A 137 -7.44 2.66 -2.33
N PRO A 138 -8.14 3.68 -2.86
CA PRO A 138 -9.08 4.49 -2.08
C PRO A 138 -10.35 3.69 -1.76
N GLU A 139 -11.08 4.10 -0.72
CA GLU A 139 -12.35 3.47 -0.31
C GLU A 139 -13.44 3.62 -1.38
N GLU A 140 -13.44 4.75 -2.10
CA GLU A 140 -14.35 5.08 -3.20
C GLU A 140 -13.56 5.22 -4.52
N PRO A 141 -13.15 4.13 -5.19
CA PRO A 141 -12.31 4.19 -6.40
C PRO A 141 -12.91 4.99 -7.53
N GLN A 142 -14.19 4.78 -7.84
CA GLN A 142 -14.84 5.45 -8.97
C GLN A 142 -14.90 6.97 -8.76
N LYS A 143 -15.12 7.42 -7.52
CA LYS A 143 -15.13 8.83 -7.17
C LYS A 143 -13.76 9.47 -7.38
N LEU A 144 -12.68 8.78 -7.00
CA LEU A 144 -11.33 9.27 -7.27
C LEU A 144 -11.06 9.39 -8.77
N ILE A 145 -11.44 8.38 -9.56
CA ILE A 145 -11.27 8.37 -11.02
C ILE A 145 -12.02 9.55 -11.64
N ASN A 146 -13.30 9.71 -11.32
CA ASN A 146 -14.13 10.78 -11.86
C ASN A 146 -13.56 12.18 -11.55
N GLU A 147 -13.05 12.41 -10.33
CA GLU A 147 -12.43 13.69 -9.96
C GLU A 147 -11.12 13.94 -10.71
N ILE A 148 -10.31 12.91 -10.95
CA ILE A 148 -9.09 13.01 -11.76
C ILE A 148 -9.45 13.37 -13.22
N GLU A 149 -10.44 12.69 -13.80
CA GLU A 149 -10.89 12.97 -15.17
C GLU A 149 -11.48 14.37 -15.32
N LYS A 150 -12.31 14.80 -14.35
CA LYS A 150 -12.85 16.16 -14.31
C LYS A 150 -11.73 17.21 -14.27
N LEU A 151 -10.70 17.01 -13.46
CA LEU A 151 -9.54 17.90 -13.42
C LEU A 151 -8.76 17.88 -14.73
N LYS A 152 -8.63 16.71 -15.38
CA LYS A 152 -7.93 16.58 -16.67
C LYS A 152 -8.66 17.32 -17.80
N ASN A 153 -9.99 17.36 -17.78
CA ASN A 153 -10.78 18.08 -18.79
C ASN A 153 -10.81 19.60 -18.60
N ASN A 154 -10.43 20.10 -17.42
CA ASN A 154 -10.40 21.54 -17.11
C ASN A 154 -9.00 22.17 -17.29
N ILE A 155 -8.06 21.46 -17.91
CA ILE A 155 -6.66 21.83 -18.09
C ILE A 155 -6.31 21.84 -19.58
#